data_AF-A0A1Y2K795-F1
#
_entry.id   AF-A0A1Y2K795-F1
#
_cell.length_a   1.000
_cell.length_b   1.000
_cell.length_c   1.000
_cell.angle_alpha   90.00
_cell.angle_beta   90.00
_cell.angle_gamma   90.00
#
_symmetry.space_group_name_H-M   'P 1'
#
loop_
_entity.id
_entity.type
_entity.pdbx_description
1 polymer ?
#
loop_
_entity_poly.entity_id
_entity_poly.type
_entity_poly.pdbx_seq_one_letter_code
_entity_poly.pdbx_strand_id
1 'polypeptide(L)' 'MIRQGARQLIHQAVEAEVAALLAQYGTEVDEAGRQQIVRNGYLPERSVQTGVGAISVRVPCASRKCRQH' A
#
# COMPACT_ATOMS: atom_id res chain seq x y z
N MET A 1 1.83 -13.54 20.66
CA MET A 1 1.27 -14.21 19.48
C MET A 1 0.15 -13.45 18.75
N ILE A 2 -0.57 -12.49 19.37
CA ILE A 2 -1.66 -11.75 18.66
C ILE A 2 -1.18 -10.66 17.69
N ARG A 3 -0.17 -9.85 18.06
CA ARG A 3 0.29 -8.70 17.24
C ARG A 3 0.84 -9.10 15.87
N GLN A 4 1.46 -10.28 15.77
CA GLN A 4 2.09 -10.74 14.54
C GLN A 4 1.02 -11.18 13.51
N GLY A 5 -0.02 -11.90 13.97
CA GLY A 5 -1.17 -12.24 13.13
C GLY A 5 -1.95 -11.02 12.68
N ALA A 6 -2.17 -10.04 13.57
CA ALA A 6 -2.83 -8.78 13.20
C ALA A 6 -2.06 -8.01 12.12
N ARG A 7 -0.72 -7.96 12.20
CA ARG A 7 0.13 -7.34 11.18
C ARG A 7 0.04 -8.05 9.84
N GLN A 8 0.02 -9.39 9.82
CA GLN A 8 -0.13 -10.17 8.59
C GLN A 8 -1.50 -9.96 7.94
N LEU A 9 -2.59 -9.96 8.74
CA LEU A 9 -3.94 -9.70 8.24
C LEU A 9 -4.05 -8.30 7.62
N ILE A 10 -3.52 -7.27 8.30
CA ILE A 10 -3.50 -5.91 7.77
C ILE A 10 -2.66 -5.84 6.48
N HIS A 11 -1.51 -6.52 6.44
CA HIS A 11 -0.67 -6.55 5.24
C HIS A 11 -1.41 -7.17 4.04
N GLN A 12 -2.06 -8.32 4.25
CA GLN A 12 -2.83 -9.00 3.19
C GLN A 12 -4.01 -8.16 2.70
N ALA A 13 -4.75 -7.53 3.62
CA ALA A 13 -5.86 -6.65 3.26
C ALA A 13 -5.39 -5.47 2.40
N VAL A 14 -4.30 -4.82 2.80
CA VAL A 14 -3.72 -3.70 2.06
C VAL A 14 -3.17 -4.14 0.69
N GLU A 15 -2.53 -5.32 0.60
CA GLU A 15 -2.08 -5.85 -0.70
C GLU A 15 -3.26 -6.11 -1.65
N ALA A 16 -4.37 -6.65 -1.14
CA ALA A 16 -5.57 -6.89 -1.93
C ALA A 16 -6.21 -5.58 -2.44
N GLU A 17 -6.29 -4.55 -1.58
CA GLU A 17 -6.77 -3.22 -1.97
C GLU A 17 -5.89 -2.60 -3.06
N VAL A 18 -4.57 -2.69 -2.93
CA VAL A 18 -3.64 -2.15 -3.95
C VAL A 18 -3.73 -2.91 -5.26
N ALA A 19 -3.88 -4.24 -5.22
CA ALA A 19 -4.11 -5.03 -6.44
C ALA A 19 -5.42 -4.63 -7.12
N ALA A 20 -6.50 -4.43 -6.36
CA ALA A 20 -7.79 -3.98 -6.89
C ALA A 20 -7.70 -2.56 -7.45
N LEU A 21 -6.96 -1.66 -6.82
CA LEU A 21 -6.71 -0.30 -7.32
C LEU A 21 -5.92 -0.34 -8.63
N LEU A 22 -4.84 -1.12 -8.69
CA LEU A 22 -4.05 -1.27 -9.92
C LEU A 22 -4.87 -1.87 -11.06
N ALA A 23 -5.77 -2.81 -10.77
CA ALA A 23 -6.67 -3.36 -11.78
C ALA A 23 -7.68 -2.32 -12.29
N GLN A 24 -8.23 -1.49 -11.40
CA GLN A 24 -9.18 -0.43 -11.75
C GLN A 24 -8.54 0.68 -12.60
N TYR A 25 -7.30 1.07 -12.27
CA TYR A 25 -6.61 2.18 -12.92
C TYR A 25 -5.58 1.75 -13.99
N GLY A 26 -5.41 0.44 -14.21
CA GLY A 26 -4.40 -0.11 -15.13
C GLY A 26 -4.60 0.26 -16.61
N THR A 27 -5.80 0.73 -16.96
CA THR A 27 -6.16 1.26 -18.29
C THR A 27 -6.10 2.78 -18.39
N GLU A 28 -5.97 3.50 -17.27
CA GLU A 28 -5.79 4.96 -17.29
C GLU A 28 -4.32 5.30 -17.55
N VAL A 29 -4.07 5.67 -18.80
CA VAL A 29 -2.78 6.16 -19.29
C VAL A 29 -2.83 7.68 -19.45
N ASP A 30 -1.72 8.36 -19.14
CA ASP A 30 -1.54 9.78 -19.42
C ASP A 30 -1.52 10.05 -20.94
N GLU A 31 -1.58 11.32 -21.34
CA GLU A 31 -1.53 11.74 -22.76
C GLU A 31 -0.25 11.28 -23.48
N ALA A 32 0.78 10.85 -22.74
CA ALA A 32 2.02 10.29 -23.24
C ALA A 32 2.03 8.73 -23.25
N GLY A 33 0.88 8.08 -23.00
CA GLY A 33 0.72 6.62 -23.04
C GLY A 33 1.26 5.87 -21.82
N ARG A 34 1.49 6.55 -20.69
CA ARG A 34 2.09 5.94 -19.49
C ARG A 34 1.03 5.74 -18.40
N GLN A 35 1.04 4.59 -17.73
CA GLN A 35 0.10 4.32 -16.63
C GLN A 35 0.22 5.37 -15.52
N GLN A 36 -0.92 5.91 -15.11
CA GLN A 36 -1.02 6.95 -14.08
C GLN A 36 -0.71 6.39 -12.67
N ILE A 37 -1.07 5.12 -12.45
CA ILE A 37 -0.92 4.39 -11.19
C ILE A 37 0.00 3.20 -11.47
N VAL A 38 1.16 3.18 -10.82
CA VAL A 38 2.13 2.08 -10.88
C VAL A 38 2.56 1.69 -9.48
N ARG A 39 2.83 0.39 -9.25
CA ARG A 39 3.28 -0.12 -7.95
C ARG A 39 4.74 0.30 -7.69
N ASN A 40 4.93 1.48 -7.09
CA ASN A 40 6.21 2.07 -6.72
C ASN A 40 6.71 1.55 -5.36
N GLY A 41 6.86 0.21 -5.25
CA GLY A 41 7.41 -0.42 -4.05
C GLY A 41 6.58 -0.15 -2.79
N TYR A 42 7.26 0.10 -1.67
CA TYR A 42 6.64 0.29 -0.36
C TYR A 42 7.12 1.58 0.31
N LEU A 43 6.21 2.24 1.02
CA LEU A 43 6.55 3.31 1.94
C LEU A 43 7.32 2.77 3.16
N PRO A 44 8.12 3.62 3.84
CA PRO A 44 8.78 3.24 5.08
C PRO A 44 7.77 2.71 6.11
N GLU A 45 8.24 1.75 6.92
CA GLU A 45 7.42 1.14 7.96
C GLU A 45 6.99 2.20 8.99
N ARG A 46 5.69 2.28 9.28
CA ARG A 46 5.15 3.21 10.29
C ARG A 46 4.41 2.46 11.38
N SER A 47 4.51 2.95 12.60
CA SER A 47 3.76 2.41 13.74
C SER A 47 2.34 2.98 13.74
N VAL A 48 1.34 2.10 13.77
CA VAL A 48 -0.08 2.48 13.88
C VAL A 48 -0.58 2.03 15.25
N GLN A 49 -1.13 2.97 16.03
CA GLN A 49 -1.78 2.68 17.30
C GLN A 49 -3.12 1.98 17.01
N THR A 50 -3.29 0.76 17.51
CA THR A 50 -4.55 0.01 17.43
C THR A 50 -5.04 -0.32 18.85
N GLY A 51 -6.29 -0.76 19.01
CA GLY A 51 -6.83 -1.19 20.32
C GLY A 51 -6.06 -2.35 20.99
N VAL A 52 -5.14 -2.99 20.25
CA VAL A 52 -4.28 -4.10 20.70
C VAL A 52 -2.82 -3.65 20.95
N GLY A 53 -2.56 -2.34 20.84
CA GLY A 53 -1.25 -1.71 20.96
C GLY A 53 -0.69 -1.20 19.62
N ALA A 54 0.53 -0.66 19.66
CA ALA A 54 1.26 -0.22 18.49
C ALA A 54 1.66 -1.41 17.59
N ILE A 55 1.35 -1.32 16.29
CA ILE A 55 1.70 -2.31 15.28
C ILE A 55 2.43 -1.61 14.12
N SER A 56 3.62 -2.12 13.77
CA SER A 56 4.39 -1.61 12.63
C SER A 56 3.85 -2.19 11.32
N VAL A 57 3.39 -1.33 10.42
CA VAL A 57 2.83 -1.69 9.12
C VAL A 57 3.61 -1.06 7.97
N ARG A 58 3.67 -1.77 6.85
CA ARG A 58 4.27 -1.30 5.60
C ARG A 58 3.17 -1.16 4.56
N VAL A 59 3.04 0.03 3.96
CA VAL A 59 1.98 0.34 2.99
C VAL A 59 2.59 0.37 1.58
N PRO A 60 2.01 -0.33 0.59
CA PRO A 60 2.47 -0.25 -0.80
C PRO A 60 2.21 1.15 -1.37
N CYS A 61 3.15 1.70 -2.15
CA CYS A 61 2.95 2.97 -2.84
C CYS A 61 2.45 2.70 -4.25
N ALA A 62 1.25 3.18 -4.61
CA ALA A 62 0.65 2.98 -5.93
C ALA A 62 0.66 4.24 -6.82
N SER A 63 1.44 5.27 -6.49
CA SER A 63 1.44 6.56 -7.21
C SER A 63 2.82 6.94 -7.74
N ARG A 64 2.86 7.71 -8.83
CA ARG A 64 4.07 8.24 -9.44
C ARG A 64 4.83 9.24 -8.54
N LYS A 65 4.13 9.97 -7.66
CA LYS A 65 4.71 10.98 -6.76
C LYS A 65 4.82 10.43 -5.34
N CYS A 66 5.67 9.44 -5.13
CA CYS A 66 5.99 8.99 -3.78
C CYS A 66 7.08 9.92 -3.18
N ARG A 67 6.68 11.04 -2.54
CA ARG A 67 7.61 11.83 -1.70
C ARG A 67 7.88 11.04 -0.43
N GLN A 68 9.02 10.34 -0.40
CA GLN A 68 9.67 9.96 0.85
C GLN A 68 10.24 11.26 1.45
N HIS A 69 9.70 11.67 2.59
CA HIS A 69 10.35 12.60 3.51
C HIS A 69 10.69 11.82 4.76
#